data_AF-A0A8R1WIZ7-F1
#
_entry.id   AF-A0A8R1WIZ7-F1
#
_cell.length_a   1.000
_cell.length_b   1.000
_cell.length_c   1.000
_cell.angle_alpha   90.00
_cell.angle_beta   90.00
_cell.angle_gamma   90.00
#
_symmetry.space_group_name_H-M   'P 1'
#
loop_
_entity.id
_entity.type
_entity.pdbx_description
1 polymer ?
#
loop_
_entity_poly.entity_id
_entity_poly.type
_entity_poly.pdbx_seq_one_letter_code
_entity_poly.pdbx_strand_id
1 'polypeptide(L)'
;MQMLASLILACAFCGVRSVIRTPLEAFRPSAEIHIRRPDKLPLPPHRRTTLPPMSGIKILYQTGVSEDDLPDCRPRQVCSKVDLYDASQPWIEKKCRCLGHRPCSSELSADDNHTLADKTTLYKTCEPVKRLPKCRYFKDAAWIIYTFADTNATQQIVNCHCPKFSVTYLLKKLPYTASSGEQGNQYQFGCSPQSRLRCSRKEPCKLFSARRRHEQIDEVNANTICQCPRDHSCPRHHTEPGVLPGITYASEDIRTYHGYCMQEPPPDTFRFVGDKD
;
A
#
# COMPACT_ATOMS: atom_id res chain seq x y z
N MET A 1 35.58 65.39 -39.88
CA MET A 1 34.76 64.49 -39.04
C MET A 1 34.81 63.09 -39.63
N GLN A 2 35.15 61.98 -38.98
CA GLN A 2 35.86 61.65 -37.74
C GLN A 2 36.05 60.12 -37.85
N MET A 3 37.31 59.64 -37.82
CA MET A 3 37.78 58.27 -37.47
C MET A 3 37.23 57.07 -38.30
N LEU A 4 37.95 56.31 -39.14
CA LEU A 4 39.28 55.69 -39.03
C LEU A 4 39.47 54.89 -37.73
N ALA A 5 39.32 53.56 -37.79
CA ALA A 5 40.25 52.59 -37.15
C ALA A 5 39.83 51.13 -37.39
N SER A 6 40.74 50.43 -38.04
CA SER A 6 40.88 48.99 -38.24
C SER A 6 41.05 48.20 -36.94
N LEU A 7 40.74 46.89 -36.92
CA LEU A 7 41.72 45.85 -36.55
C LEU A 7 41.18 44.42 -36.71
N ILE A 8 41.92 43.67 -37.51
CA ILE A 8 41.94 42.22 -37.67
C ILE A 8 42.58 41.62 -36.40
N LEU A 9 42.00 40.55 -35.84
CA LEU A 9 42.82 39.44 -35.32
C LEU A 9 42.04 38.13 -35.28
N ALA A 10 42.57 37.16 -36.02
CA ALA A 10 42.19 35.76 -35.98
C ALA A 10 42.65 35.09 -34.68
N CYS A 11 41.88 34.12 -34.19
CA CYS A 11 42.42 32.88 -33.63
C CYS A 11 41.35 31.79 -33.60
N ALA A 12 41.66 30.72 -34.33
CA ALA A 12 41.19 29.35 -34.18
C ALA A 12 40.80 28.96 -32.74
N PHE A 13 39.73 28.17 -32.58
CA PHE A 13 39.80 26.76 -32.17
C PHE A 13 38.40 26.21 -31.83
N CYS A 14 38.17 24.99 -32.31
CA CYS A 14 37.29 23.97 -31.77
C CYS A 14 35.79 24.25 -31.67
N GLY A 15 35.06 23.64 -32.62
CA GLY A 15 33.66 23.32 -32.44
C GLY A 15 33.45 22.40 -31.24
N VAL A 16 32.59 22.85 -30.32
CA VAL A 16 31.92 21.99 -29.36
C VAL A 16 30.44 22.20 -29.56
N ARG A 17 29.80 21.29 -30.32
CA ARG A 17 28.35 21.17 -30.33
C ARG A 17 27.92 20.65 -28.95
N SER A 18 27.39 21.53 -28.12
CA SER A 18 26.73 21.19 -26.88
C SER A 18 25.51 20.32 -27.19
N VAL A 19 25.64 19.00 -27.01
CA VAL A 19 24.50 18.07 -27.04
C VAL A 19 23.80 18.16 -25.69
N ILE A 20 22.68 18.88 -25.65
CA ILE A 20 21.74 18.83 -24.54
C ILE A 20 21.07 17.45 -24.59
N ARG A 21 21.52 16.52 -23.74
CA ARG A 21 20.86 15.22 -23.55
C ARG A 21 19.64 15.41 -22.65
N THR A 22 18.48 15.06 -23.16
CA THR A 22 17.25 14.88 -22.40
C THR A 22 17.38 13.68 -21.45
N PRO A 23 16.76 13.69 -20.25
CA PRO A 23 16.87 12.60 -19.29
C PRO A 23 15.89 11.48 -19.67
N LEU A 24 16.24 10.70 -20.68
CA LEU A 24 15.45 9.52 -21.10
C LEU A 24 16.31 8.34 -21.62
N GLU A 25 17.60 8.31 -21.27
CA GLU A 25 18.52 7.22 -21.64
C GLU A 25 19.11 6.45 -20.42
N ALA A 26 18.43 6.46 -19.27
CA ALA A 26 18.80 5.61 -18.13
C ALA A 26 18.30 4.15 -18.23
N PHE A 27 17.62 3.78 -19.32
CA PHE A 27 17.13 2.41 -19.56
C PHE A 27 17.63 1.87 -20.91
N ARG A 28 18.94 1.66 -21.03
CA ARG A 28 19.48 0.67 -21.98
C ARG A 28 19.94 -0.56 -21.17
N PRO A 29 19.43 -1.77 -21.46
CA PRO A 29 19.94 -2.98 -20.84
C PRO A 29 21.34 -3.26 -21.41
N SER A 30 22.36 -3.10 -20.58
CA SER A 30 23.73 -3.47 -20.92
C SER A 30 23.96 -4.91 -20.49
N ALA A 31 24.38 -5.73 -21.46
CA ALA A 31 25.00 -7.05 -21.34
C ALA A 31 24.28 -8.15 -20.54
N GLU A 32 24.03 -9.24 -21.25
CA GLU A 32 23.45 -10.50 -20.80
C GLU A 32 24.38 -11.20 -19.80
N ILE A 33 24.23 -10.90 -18.51
CA ILE A 33 24.84 -11.68 -17.44
C ILE A 33 23.96 -12.92 -17.22
N HIS A 34 24.45 -14.08 -17.65
CA HIS A 34 23.89 -15.38 -17.27
C HIS A 34 24.02 -15.59 -15.75
N ILE A 35 23.03 -15.13 -15.00
CA ILE A 35 22.88 -15.47 -13.58
C ILE A 35 22.26 -16.86 -13.50
N ARG A 36 23.08 -17.87 -13.20
CA ARG A 36 22.62 -19.21 -12.83
C ARG A 36 21.60 -19.10 -11.69
N ARG A 37 20.40 -19.61 -11.92
CA ARG A 37 19.36 -19.83 -10.89
C ARG A 37 19.95 -20.68 -9.76
N PRO A 38 19.95 -20.22 -8.50
CA PRO A 38 20.03 -21.13 -7.37
C PRO A 38 18.67 -21.83 -7.28
N ASP A 39 18.65 -23.13 -7.53
CA ASP A 39 17.51 -23.97 -7.27
C ASP A 39 17.11 -23.90 -5.78
N LYS A 40 15.80 -23.72 -5.56
CA LYS A 40 15.04 -24.05 -4.34
C LYS A 40 15.75 -23.77 -3.01
N LEU A 41 15.69 -22.51 -2.56
CA LEU A 41 15.83 -22.20 -1.13
C LEU A 41 14.52 -22.53 -0.40
N PRO A 42 14.55 -23.21 0.76
CA PRO A 42 13.36 -23.48 1.54
C PRO A 42 12.74 -22.17 2.02
N LEU A 43 11.43 -22.01 1.80
CA LEU A 43 10.65 -20.95 2.43
C LEU A 43 10.75 -21.14 3.95
N PRO A 44 11.05 -20.10 4.74
CA PRO A 44 11.02 -20.20 6.20
C PRO A 44 9.61 -20.57 6.65
N PRO A 45 9.44 -21.32 7.75
CA PRO A 45 8.15 -21.77 8.21
C PRO A 45 7.28 -20.55 8.51
N HIS A 46 6.16 -20.44 7.79
CA HIS A 46 5.07 -19.56 8.18
C HIS A 46 4.63 -20.00 9.59
N ARG A 47 4.98 -19.24 10.61
CA ARG A 47 4.30 -19.30 11.91
C ARG A 47 2.84 -19.00 11.59
N ARG A 48 1.98 -20.03 11.56
CA ARG A 48 0.53 -19.88 11.41
C ARG A 48 0.05 -19.13 12.64
N THR A 49 -0.10 -17.83 12.52
CA THR A 49 -0.90 -17.07 13.48
C THR A 49 -2.33 -17.55 13.30
N THR A 50 -2.82 -18.35 14.23
CA THR A 50 -4.24 -18.72 14.29
C THR A 50 -5.05 -17.44 14.43
N LEU A 51 -5.81 -17.10 13.40
CA LEU A 51 -6.73 -15.96 13.42
C LEU A 51 -7.78 -16.20 14.52
N PRO A 52 -8.17 -15.16 15.27
CA PRO A 52 -9.15 -15.29 16.34
C PRO A 52 -10.53 -15.75 15.80
N PRO A 53 -11.33 -16.45 16.61
CA PRO A 53 -12.70 -16.82 16.25
C PRO A 53 -13.56 -15.57 16.01
N MET A 54 -14.53 -15.68 15.09
CA MET A 54 -15.38 -14.57 14.61
C MET A 54 -16.11 -13.79 15.72
N SER A 55 -16.35 -14.40 16.88
CA SER A 55 -17.11 -13.82 18.00
C SER A 55 -16.41 -12.67 18.75
N GLY A 56 -15.15 -12.37 18.43
CA GLY A 56 -14.38 -11.27 19.04
C GLY A 56 -13.97 -10.14 18.10
N ILE A 57 -14.42 -10.17 16.83
CA ILE A 57 -14.01 -9.22 15.80
C ILE A 57 -14.85 -7.95 15.91
N LYS A 58 -14.20 -6.79 15.94
CA LYS A 58 -14.89 -5.49 15.93
C LYS A 58 -15.42 -5.18 14.54
N ILE A 59 -16.69 -4.81 14.45
CA ILE A 59 -17.36 -4.38 13.22
C ILE A 59 -17.68 -2.89 13.35
N LEU A 60 -17.19 -2.12 12.39
CA LEU A 60 -17.42 -0.69 12.24
C LEU A 60 -18.28 -0.45 11.00
N TYR A 61 -19.00 0.66 11.00
CA TYR A 61 -19.82 1.12 9.88
C TYR A 61 -19.25 2.43 9.37
N GLN A 62 -19.13 2.57 8.05
CA GLN A 62 -18.67 3.83 7.46
C GLN A 62 -19.62 4.99 7.76
N THR A 63 -20.91 4.71 7.76
CA THR A 63 -21.98 5.66 8.04
C THR A 63 -22.95 5.01 9.02
N GLY A 64 -23.38 5.75 10.03
CA GLY A 64 -24.27 5.23 11.07
C GLY A 64 -23.61 4.22 12.01
N VAL A 65 -24.43 3.35 12.60
CA VAL A 65 -24.02 2.38 13.63
C VAL A 65 -24.53 0.96 13.35
N SER A 66 -25.28 0.77 12.27
CA SER A 66 -25.94 -0.50 11.92
C SER A 66 -25.94 -0.77 10.41
N GLU A 67 -26.28 -2.00 10.02
CA GLU A 67 -26.41 -2.39 8.61
C GLU A 67 -27.51 -1.58 7.88
N ASP A 68 -28.58 -1.20 8.58
CA ASP A 68 -29.71 -0.45 8.00
C ASP A 68 -29.33 0.98 7.61
N ASP A 69 -28.29 1.54 8.26
CA ASP A 69 -27.75 2.86 7.94
C ASP A 69 -26.89 2.85 6.66
N LEU A 70 -26.54 1.67 6.16
CA LEU A 70 -25.68 1.54 4.98
C LEU A 70 -26.49 1.59 3.69
N PRO A 71 -25.97 2.30 2.66
CA PRO A 71 -26.59 2.32 1.34
C PRO A 71 -26.45 0.97 0.64
N ASP A 72 -27.24 0.75 -0.41
CA ASP A 72 -27.05 -0.41 -1.27
C ASP A 72 -25.79 -0.27 -2.14
N CYS A 73 -25.07 -1.37 -2.32
CA CYS A 73 -23.84 -1.39 -3.11
C CYS A 73 -24.11 -1.18 -4.61
N ARG A 74 -23.27 -0.36 -5.25
CA ARG A 74 -23.18 -0.32 -6.72
C ARG A 74 -22.46 -1.57 -7.26
N PRO A 75 -22.61 -1.86 -8.57
CA PRO A 75 -21.90 -2.96 -9.18
C PRO A 75 -20.38 -2.84 -9.00
N ARG A 76 -19.72 -3.94 -8.59
CA ARG A 76 -18.28 -4.01 -8.31
C ARG A 76 -17.80 -3.08 -7.19
N GLN A 77 -18.71 -2.59 -6.34
CA GLN A 77 -18.34 -1.81 -5.17
C GLN A 77 -17.76 -2.73 -4.08
N VAL A 78 -16.76 -2.22 -3.37
CA VAL A 78 -16.29 -2.84 -2.13
C VAL A 78 -17.36 -2.69 -1.06
N CYS A 79 -17.88 -3.81 -0.58
CA CYS A 79 -18.93 -3.86 0.43
C CYS A 79 -18.39 -3.89 1.86
N SER A 80 -17.17 -4.39 2.06
CA SER A 80 -16.49 -4.35 3.36
C SER A 80 -14.97 -4.29 3.21
N LYS A 81 -14.32 -3.64 4.16
CA LYS A 81 -12.87 -3.61 4.33
C LYS A 81 -12.52 -4.44 5.55
N VAL A 82 -11.64 -5.43 5.43
CA VAL A 82 -11.12 -6.18 6.57
C VAL A 82 -9.67 -5.79 6.77
N ASP A 83 -9.33 -5.32 7.96
CA ASP A 83 -7.97 -4.94 8.30
C ASP A 83 -7.33 -6.04 9.15
N LEU A 84 -6.16 -6.51 8.70
CA LEU A 84 -5.37 -7.56 9.34
C LEU A 84 -4.00 -7.05 9.77
N TYR A 85 -3.83 -5.73 9.93
CA TYR A 85 -2.56 -5.12 10.36
C TYR A 85 -2.10 -5.68 11.71
N ASP A 86 -3.00 -5.70 12.69
CA ASP A 86 -2.81 -6.41 13.95
C ASP A 86 -3.59 -7.74 13.89
N ALA A 87 -2.87 -8.85 13.74
CA ALA A 87 -3.45 -10.17 13.66
C ALA A 87 -4.16 -10.61 14.96
N SER A 88 -3.85 -9.98 16.10
CA SER A 88 -4.50 -10.25 17.38
C SER A 88 -5.85 -9.54 17.52
N GLN A 89 -6.03 -8.42 16.81
CA GLN A 89 -7.25 -7.62 16.82
C GLN A 89 -7.65 -7.19 15.40
N PRO A 90 -8.02 -8.14 14.52
CA PRO A 90 -8.58 -7.80 13.21
C PRO A 90 -9.94 -7.12 13.39
N TRP A 91 -10.30 -6.28 12.42
CA TRP A 91 -11.58 -5.57 12.43
C TRP A 91 -12.13 -5.42 11.00
N ILE A 92 -13.44 -5.19 10.93
CA ILE A 92 -14.18 -5.09 9.67
C ILE A 92 -14.87 -3.73 9.60
N GLU A 93 -14.73 -3.02 8.49
CA GLU A 93 -15.49 -1.83 8.15
C GLU A 93 -16.54 -2.16 7.09
N LYS A 94 -17.82 -2.07 7.44
CA LYS A 94 -18.94 -2.21 6.51
C LYS A 94 -19.16 -0.91 5.73
N LYS A 95 -19.37 -1.04 4.42
CA LYS A 95 -19.46 0.11 3.48
C LYS A 95 -20.84 0.23 2.84
N CYS A 96 -21.46 -0.90 2.46
CA CYS A 96 -22.76 -0.94 1.79
C CYS A 96 -23.38 -2.34 1.89
N ARG A 97 -24.70 -2.44 1.68
CA ARG A 97 -25.46 -3.70 1.65
C ARG A 97 -25.51 -4.28 0.24
N CYS A 98 -25.19 -5.56 0.09
CA CYS A 98 -25.26 -6.25 -1.20
C CYS A 98 -26.71 -6.52 -1.61
N LEU A 99 -27.01 -6.31 -2.91
CA LEU A 99 -28.33 -6.59 -3.46
C LEU A 99 -28.59 -8.10 -3.59
N GLY A 100 -29.84 -8.54 -3.36
CA GLY A 100 -30.27 -9.92 -3.60
C GLY A 100 -30.10 -10.92 -2.43
N HIS A 101 -30.25 -10.46 -1.18
CA HIS A 101 -30.23 -11.27 0.05
C HIS A 101 -28.95 -12.07 0.34
N ARG A 102 -27.85 -11.85 -0.39
CA ARG A 102 -26.53 -12.39 -0.01
C ARG A 102 -25.79 -11.35 0.83
N PRO A 103 -25.45 -11.63 2.09
CA PRO A 103 -24.66 -10.71 2.89
C PRO A 103 -23.24 -10.58 2.32
N CYS A 104 -22.62 -9.41 2.49
CA CYS A 104 -21.23 -9.20 2.14
C CYS A 104 -20.34 -10.16 2.96
N SER A 105 -19.37 -10.80 2.31
CA SER A 105 -18.44 -11.71 2.98
C SER A 105 -17.75 -11.02 4.15
N SER A 106 -17.70 -11.72 5.28
CA SER A 106 -17.04 -11.28 6.52
C SER A 106 -15.86 -12.18 6.88
N GLU A 107 -15.42 -13.05 5.97
CA GLU A 107 -14.29 -13.94 6.21
C GLU A 107 -12.98 -13.15 6.37
N LEU A 108 -12.13 -13.56 7.31
CA LEU A 108 -10.77 -13.01 7.47
C LEU A 108 -9.76 -13.61 6.47
N SER A 109 -10.21 -14.51 5.60
CA SER A 109 -9.39 -15.14 4.56
C SER A 109 -9.63 -14.48 3.20
N ALA A 110 -8.72 -14.71 2.24
CA ALA A 110 -8.89 -14.30 0.85
C ALA A 110 -9.49 -15.40 -0.05
N ASP A 111 -9.82 -16.57 0.51
CA ASP A 111 -10.14 -17.79 -0.26
C ASP A 111 -11.63 -17.90 -0.64
N ASP A 112 -12.43 -16.88 -0.32
CA ASP A 112 -13.89 -16.83 -0.52
C ASP A 112 -14.35 -16.42 -1.93
N ASN A 113 -13.42 -16.23 -2.87
CA ASN A 113 -13.68 -15.78 -4.25
C ASN A 113 -14.36 -14.38 -4.36
N HIS A 114 -14.45 -13.63 -3.27
CA HIS A 114 -15.05 -12.30 -3.19
C HIS A 114 -14.07 -11.26 -2.63
N THR A 115 -12.79 -11.63 -2.52
CA THR A 115 -11.75 -10.83 -1.86
C THR A 115 -10.66 -10.37 -2.81
N LEU A 116 -10.25 -9.11 -2.65
CA LEU A 116 -9.03 -8.53 -3.21
C LEU A 116 -8.10 -8.18 -2.06
N ALA A 117 -6.89 -8.73 -2.05
CA ALA A 117 -5.90 -8.43 -1.03
C ALA A 117 -4.94 -7.35 -1.53
N ASP A 118 -4.68 -6.33 -0.71
CA ASP A 118 -3.59 -5.38 -0.89
C ASP A 118 -2.96 -5.07 0.46
N LYS A 119 -1.64 -5.27 0.56
CA LYS A 119 -0.87 -5.17 1.82
C LYS A 119 -1.50 -6.01 2.94
N THR A 120 -1.97 -5.36 4.01
CA THR A 120 -2.60 -5.96 5.20
C THR A 120 -4.12 -5.87 5.17
N THR A 121 -4.71 -5.40 4.07
CA THR A 121 -6.14 -5.15 3.95
C THR A 121 -6.76 -6.09 2.94
N LEU A 122 -7.94 -6.62 3.27
CA LEU A 122 -8.78 -7.37 2.36
C LEU A 122 -10.01 -6.53 2.00
N TYR A 123 -10.23 -6.34 0.70
CA TYR A 123 -11.40 -5.66 0.17
C TYR A 123 -12.40 -6.70 -0.32
N LYS A 124 -13.58 -6.71 0.29
CA LYS A 124 -14.67 -7.64 0.00
C LYS A 124 -15.64 -7.02 -1.00
N THR A 125 -16.12 -7.82 -1.94
CA THR A 125 -17.04 -7.39 -3.00
C THR A 125 -18.28 -8.29 -3.02
N CYS A 126 -19.41 -7.76 -3.51
CA CYS A 126 -20.65 -8.54 -3.61
C CYS A 126 -20.58 -9.57 -4.75
N GLU A 127 -19.91 -9.23 -5.86
CA GLU A 127 -19.73 -10.12 -7.00
C GLU A 127 -18.40 -10.89 -6.94
N PRO A 128 -18.31 -12.07 -7.57
CA PRO A 128 -17.06 -12.82 -7.61
C PRO A 128 -15.91 -12.09 -8.31
N VAL A 129 -14.75 -12.00 -7.65
CA VAL A 129 -13.57 -11.27 -8.16
C VAL A 129 -12.92 -11.95 -9.37
N LYS A 130 -13.14 -13.25 -9.57
CA LYS A 130 -12.64 -14.00 -10.74
C LYS A 130 -13.18 -13.47 -12.08
N ARG A 131 -14.29 -12.73 -12.08
CA ARG A 131 -14.86 -12.10 -13.29
C ARG A 131 -14.13 -10.82 -13.69
N LEU A 132 -13.32 -10.26 -12.80
CA LEU A 132 -12.58 -9.03 -13.07
C LEU A 132 -11.37 -9.33 -13.98
N PRO A 133 -11.10 -8.49 -14.99
CA PRO A 133 -9.90 -8.62 -15.80
C PRO A 133 -8.64 -8.35 -14.96
N LYS A 134 -7.47 -8.74 -15.48
CA LYS A 134 -6.19 -8.38 -14.87
C LYS A 134 -5.76 -6.98 -15.29
N CYS A 135 -5.33 -6.16 -14.32
CA CYS A 135 -4.83 -4.82 -14.60
C CYS A 135 -3.44 -4.86 -15.24
N ARG A 136 -3.16 -3.96 -16.19
CA ARG A 136 -1.80 -3.66 -16.64
C ARG A 136 -1.13 -2.70 -15.67
N TYR A 137 0.12 -2.98 -15.33
CA TYR A 137 0.92 -2.11 -14.46
C TYR A 137 0.98 -0.68 -14.99
N PHE A 138 0.91 0.28 -14.07
CA PHE A 138 1.04 1.72 -14.29
C PHE A 138 0.02 2.41 -15.22
N LYS A 139 -0.83 1.64 -15.92
CA LYS A 139 -1.76 2.15 -16.92
C LYS A 139 -3.20 2.07 -16.48
N ASP A 140 -3.62 0.90 -16.01
CA ASP A 140 -5.02 0.65 -15.67
C ASP A 140 -5.28 1.00 -14.21
N ALA A 141 -6.42 1.63 -13.94
CA ALA A 141 -6.88 1.88 -12.58
C ALA A 141 -7.55 0.62 -12.02
N ALA A 142 -6.94 -0.01 -11.02
CA ALA A 142 -7.46 -1.17 -10.30
C ALA A 142 -8.80 -0.87 -9.64
N TRP A 143 -8.87 0.26 -8.95
CA TRP A 143 -10.11 0.77 -8.38
C TRP A 143 -10.10 2.30 -8.32
N ILE A 144 -11.29 2.85 -8.10
CA ILE A 144 -11.53 4.28 -7.97
C ILE A 144 -12.28 4.51 -6.66
N ILE A 145 -11.81 5.45 -5.86
CA ILE A 145 -12.49 5.91 -4.65
C ILE A 145 -13.14 7.25 -4.94
N TYR A 146 -14.46 7.33 -4.81
CA TYR A 146 -15.23 8.56 -4.80
C TYR A 146 -15.45 8.99 -3.36
N THR A 147 -15.19 10.26 -3.08
CA THR A 147 -15.49 10.88 -1.79
C THR A 147 -16.63 11.88 -1.96
N PHE A 148 -17.72 11.68 -1.23
CA PHE A 148 -18.87 12.57 -1.23
C PHE A 148 -18.82 13.46 0.03
N ALA A 149 -18.85 14.78 -0.16
CA ALA A 149 -18.62 15.76 0.92
C ALA A 149 -19.80 15.89 1.89
N ASP A 150 -20.99 15.51 1.45
CA ASP A 150 -22.27 15.61 2.14
C ASP A 150 -22.51 14.45 3.11
N THR A 151 -22.19 13.22 2.71
CA THR A 151 -22.52 11.98 3.42
C THR A 151 -21.35 11.42 4.24
N ASN A 152 -20.17 12.04 4.16
CA ASN A 152 -18.89 11.52 4.68
C ASN A 152 -18.62 10.06 4.24
N ALA A 153 -19.30 9.61 3.19
CA ALA A 153 -19.23 8.27 2.68
C ALA A 153 -18.21 8.21 1.55
N THR A 154 -17.49 7.10 1.50
CA THR A 154 -16.62 6.77 0.38
C THR A 154 -17.17 5.58 -0.37
N GLN A 155 -17.05 5.64 -1.69
CA GLN A 155 -17.43 4.56 -2.58
C GLN A 155 -16.19 4.10 -3.33
N GLN A 156 -15.81 2.84 -3.15
CA GLN A 156 -14.69 2.22 -3.85
C GLN A 156 -15.21 1.25 -4.90
N ILE A 157 -15.04 1.57 -6.18
CA ILE A 157 -15.44 0.73 -7.31
C ILE A 157 -14.21 0.04 -7.88
N VAL A 158 -14.28 -1.29 -7.99
CA VAL A 158 -13.20 -2.11 -8.54
C VAL A 158 -13.40 -2.31 -10.04
N ASN A 159 -12.35 -2.07 -10.81
CA ASN A 159 -12.35 -2.27 -12.26
C ASN A 159 -11.63 -3.56 -12.66
N CYS A 160 -10.50 -3.87 -12.02
CA CYS A 160 -9.65 -4.99 -12.38
C CYS A 160 -8.85 -5.51 -11.17
N HIS A 161 -8.34 -6.75 -11.26
CA HIS A 161 -7.51 -7.38 -10.25
C HIS A 161 -6.03 -7.16 -10.58
N CYS A 162 -5.25 -6.62 -9.64
CA CYS A 162 -3.81 -6.43 -9.85
C CYS A 162 -3.05 -7.77 -9.99
N PRO A 163 -1.93 -7.85 -10.73
CA PRO A 163 -1.16 -9.09 -10.80
C PRO A 163 -0.64 -9.56 -9.42
N LYS A 164 -0.22 -10.82 -9.29
CA LYS A 164 0.32 -11.32 -8.01
C LYS A 164 1.60 -10.55 -7.66
N PHE A 165 1.81 -10.32 -6.36
CA PHE A 165 2.97 -9.57 -5.83
C PHE A 165 3.05 -8.12 -6.32
N SER A 166 1.89 -7.50 -6.53
CA SER A 166 1.76 -6.06 -6.77
C SER A 166 1.32 -5.34 -5.50
N VAL A 167 1.59 -4.04 -5.46
CA VAL A 167 1.02 -3.10 -4.49
C VAL A 167 0.20 -2.05 -5.22
N THR A 168 -0.90 -1.60 -4.63
CA THR A 168 -1.64 -0.46 -5.20
C THR A 168 -1.01 0.88 -4.81
N TYR A 169 -1.16 1.87 -5.69
CA TYR A 169 -0.70 3.23 -5.44
C TYR A 169 -1.66 4.25 -6.05
N LEU A 170 -1.71 5.46 -5.48
CA LEU A 170 -2.52 6.55 -6.02
C LEU A 170 -1.95 6.98 -7.38
N LEU A 171 -2.71 6.76 -8.44
CA LEU A 171 -2.35 7.10 -9.81
C LEU A 171 -2.68 8.55 -10.13
N LYS A 172 -3.93 8.96 -9.85
CA LYS A 172 -4.45 10.31 -10.16
C LYS A 172 -5.52 10.72 -9.15
N LYS A 173 -5.57 12.00 -8.83
CA LYS A 173 -6.71 12.69 -8.20
C LYS A 173 -7.37 13.55 -9.25
N LEU A 174 -8.68 13.39 -9.44
CA LEU A 174 -9.46 14.20 -10.37
C LEU A 174 -10.68 14.77 -9.63
N PRO A 175 -11.19 15.95 -10.03
CA PRO A 175 -12.51 16.36 -9.61
C PRO A 175 -13.56 15.39 -10.19
N TYR A 176 -14.67 15.24 -9.48
CA TYR A 176 -15.82 14.46 -9.90
C TYR A 176 -17.08 15.24 -9.57
N THR A 177 -18.03 15.25 -10.49
CA THR A 177 -19.36 15.81 -10.23
C THR A 177 -20.33 14.66 -10.18
N ALA A 178 -20.97 14.47 -9.02
CA ALA A 178 -21.99 13.46 -8.85
C ALA A 178 -23.20 13.77 -9.75
N SER A 179 -24.03 12.77 -10.02
CA SER A 179 -25.28 12.97 -10.78
C SER A 179 -26.25 13.95 -10.10
N SER A 180 -26.10 14.16 -8.79
CA SER A 180 -26.81 15.18 -8.00
C SER A 180 -26.32 16.61 -8.27
N GLY A 181 -25.23 16.80 -9.01
CA GLY A 181 -24.59 18.11 -9.25
C GLY A 181 -23.52 18.47 -8.22
N GLU A 182 -23.30 17.64 -7.20
CA GLU A 182 -22.34 17.90 -6.13
C GLU A 182 -20.90 17.66 -6.57
N GLN A 183 -19.99 18.50 -6.09
CA GLN A 183 -18.56 18.37 -6.36
C GLN A 183 -17.91 17.47 -5.32
N GLY A 184 -17.20 16.45 -5.80
CA GLY A 184 -16.38 15.54 -5.02
C GLY A 184 -15.01 15.32 -5.66
N ASN A 185 -14.22 14.47 -5.03
CA ASN A 185 -12.95 14.01 -5.57
C ASN A 185 -13.06 12.53 -5.93
N GLN A 186 -12.44 12.16 -7.06
CA GLN A 186 -12.18 10.77 -7.40
C GLN A 186 -10.67 10.50 -7.34
N TYR A 187 -10.32 9.40 -6.69
CA TYR A 187 -8.94 8.94 -6.51
C TYR A 187 -8.78 7.60 -7.22
N GLN A 188 -7.98 7.60 -8.29
CA GLN A 188 -7.72 6.40 -9.09
C GLN A 188 -6.47 5.71 -8.57
N PHE A 189 -6.53 4.40 -8.35
CA PHE A 189 -5.39 3.61 -7.88
C PHE A 189 -4.94 2.65 -8.97
N GLY A 190 -3.64 2.64 -9.24
CA GLY A 190 -3.00 1.72 -10.18
C GLY A 190 -2.28 0.58 -9.46
N CYS A 191 -1.80 -0.39 -10.23
CA CYS A 191 -0.96 -1.48 -9.72
C CYS A 191 0.51 -1.20 -10.05
N SER A 192 1.39 -1.46 -9.10
CA SER A 192 2.85 -1.43 -9.26
C SER A 192 3.45 -2.78 -8.84
N PRO A 193 4.43 -3.34 -9.57
CA PRO A 193 5.14 -4.52 -9.13
C PRO A 193 5.95 -4.21 -7.85
N GLN A 194 6.02 -5.15 -6.92
CA GLN A 194 6.83 -4.96 -5.72
C GLN A 194 8.32 -5.11 -6.03
N SER A 195 9.04 -3.99 -6.05
CA SER A 195 10.49 -3.96 -6.22
C SER A 195 11.20 -4.38 -4.94
N ARG A 196 12.27 -5.18 -5.07
CA ARG A 196 13.15 -5.57 -3.95
C ARG A 196 14.36 -4.65 -3.89
N LEU A 197 14.20 -3.51 -3.23
CA LEU A 197 15.30 -2.58 -2.95
C LEU A 197 16.02 -3.03 -1.68
N ARG A 198 17.34 -2.96 -1.64
CA ARG A 198 18.12 -3.22 -0.42
C ARG A 198 18.25 -1.93 0.37
N CYS A 199 18.21 -2.04 1.69
CA CYS A 199 18.32 -0.86 2.53
C CYS A 199 19.73 -0.25 2.50
N SER A 200 19.81 1.07 2.35
CA SER A 200 20.98 1.87 2.70
C SER A 200 21.23 1.85 4.21
N ARG A 201 22.45 2.20 4.61
CA ARG A 201 22.83 2.20 6.02
C ARG A 201 21.97 3.23 6.80
N LYS A 202 21.32 2.77 7.88
CA LYS A 202 20.48 3.58 8.78
C LYS A 202 19.27 4.26 8.12
N GLU A 203 18.89 3.86 6.90
CA GLU A 203 17.63 4.32 6.34
C GLU A 203 16.45 3.54 6.94
N PRO A 204 15.24 4.14 7.00
CA PRO A 204 14.07 3.42 7.47
C PRO A 204 13.66 2.33 6.46
N CYS A 205 13.43 1.13 6.96
CA CYS A 205 13.00 -0.01 6.13
C CYS A 205 11.49 -0.05 5.90
N LYS A 206 10.72 0.59 6.79
CA LYS A 206 9.25 0.65 6.69
C LYS A 206 8.73 1.95 7.31
N LEU A 207 7.71 2.51 6.68
CA LEU A 207 6.98 3.67 7.19
C LEU A 207 5.57 3.23 7.60
N PHE A 208 5.11 3.73 8.73
CA PHE A 208 3.75 3.53 9.22
C PHE A 208 3.02 4.86 9.29
N SER A 209 1.75 4.85 8.94
CA SER A 209 0.85 5.98 9.17
C SER A 209 -0.37 5.44 9.89
N ALA A 210 -0.49 5.76 11.18
CA ALA A 210 -1.59 5.32 12.03
C ALA A 210 -2.59 6.46 12.15
N ARG A 211 -3.83 6.20 11.73
CA ARG A 211 -4.97 7.10 11.88
C ARG A 211 -5.91 6.53 12.94
N ARG A 212 -6.18 7.29 14.00
CA ARG A 212 -7.14 6.88 15.02
C ARG A 212 -8.55 6.92 14.42
N ARG A 213 -9.24 5.78 14.34
CA ARG A 213 -10.63 5.70 13.81
C ARG A 213 -11.66 5.58 14.93
N HIS A 214 -11.34 4.77 15.93
CA HIS A 214 -12.15 4.59 17.14
C HIS A 214 -11.22 4.63 18.35
N GLU A 215 -11.76 4.80 19.57
CA GLU A 215 -10.96 4.91 20.80
C GLU A 215 -9.93 3.77 21.01
N GLN A 216 -10.17 2.61 20.41
CA GLN A 216 -9.36 1.40 20.52
C GLN A 216 -8.95 0.80 19.17
N ILE A 217 -9.14 1.50 18.05
CA ILE A 217 -8.77 1.00 16.72
C ILE A 217 -8.03 2.08 15.95
N ASP A 218 -6.78 1.76 15.62
CA ASP A 218 -5.96 2.53 14.70
C ASP A 218 -5.97 1.88 13.32
N GLU A 219 -6.35 2.64 12.30
CA GLU A 219 -6.17 2.25 10.90
C GLU A 219 -4.73 2.57 10.50
N VAL A 220 -3.93 1.52 10.24
CA VAL A 220 -2.50 1.68 10.00
C VAL A 220 -2.13 1.28 8.58
N ASN A 221 -1.58 2.24 7.83
CA ASN A 221 -0.98 1.98 6.53
C ASN A 221 0.53 1.71 6.70
N ALA A 222 0.96 0.50 6.37
CA ALA A 222 2.36 0.08 6.48
C ALA A 222 3.01 -0.03 5.09
N ASN A 223 4.01 0.81 4.82
CA ASN A 223 4.71 0.88 3.54
C ASN A 223 6.15 0.38 3.70
N THR A 224 6.46 -0.76 3.09
CA THR A 224 7.84 -1.28 3.06
C THR A 224 8.65 -0.51 2.03
N ILE A 225 9.79 0.03 2.44
CA ILE A 225 10.67 0.86 1.62
C ILE A 225 11.78 0.01 1.01
N CYS A 226 12.40 -0.84 1.82
CA CYS A 226 13.54 -1.65 1.43
C CYS A 226 13.63 -2.94 2.27
N GLN A 227 14.48 -3.86 1.83
CA GLN A 227 14.79 -5.12 2.49
C GLN A 227 16.08 -4.96 3.28
N CYS A 228 16.00 -5.27 4.58
CA CYS A 228 17.13 -5.22 5.47
C CYS A 228 18.27 -6.16 5.04
N PRO A 229 19.53 -5.84 5.41
CA PRO A 229 20.67 -6.73 5.19
C PRO A 229 20.50 -8.05 5.98
N ARG A 230 21.43 -8.99 5.77
CA ARG A 230 21.44 -10.26 6.51
C ARG A 230 21.49 -9.99 8.03
N ASP A 231 20.87 -10.89 8.79
CA ASP A 231 20.80 -10.88 10.25
C ASP A 231 20.09 -9.63 10.83
N HIS A 232 19.40 -8.88 9.97
CA HIS A 232 18.55 -7.76 10.37
C HIS A 232 17.12 -7.99 9.91
N SER A 233 16.17 -7.66 10.78
CA SER A 233 14.75 -7.69 10.48
C SER A 233 14.17 -6.28 10.48
N CYS A 234 13.17 -6.08 9.63
CA CYS A 234 12.39 -4.84 9.62
C CYS A 234 11.16 -5.02 10.52
N PRO A 235 10.86 -4.07 11.42
CA PRO A 235 9.67 -4.11 12.26
C PRO A 235 8.39 -4.34 11.47
N ARG A 236 7.48 -5.15 12.01
CA ARG A 236 6.18 -5.46 11.41
C ARG A 236 5.07 -4.56 11.94
N HIS A 237 5.14 -4.21 13.21
CA HIS A 237 4.20 -3.33 13.90
C HIS A 237 4.84 -1.99 14.31
N HIS A 238 4.03 -0.94 14.43
CA HIS A 238 4.49 0.42 14.74
C HIS A 238 4.85 0.62 16.22
N THR A 239 4.56 -0.37 17.07
CA THR A 239 4.94 -0.39 18.49
C THR A 239 6.13 -1.32 18.78
N GLU A 240 6.68 -1.98 17.76
CA GLU A 240 7.83 -2.86 17.92
C GLU A 240 9.12 -2.07 18.20
N PRO A 241 10.13 -2.71 18.83
CA PRO A 241 11.45 -2.12 19.00
C PRO A 241 12.07 -1.71 17.64
N GLY A 242 12.79 -0.58 17.63
CA GLY A 242 13.38 -0.04 16.41
C GLY A 242 12.43 0.81 15.56
N VAL A 243 11.21 1.06 16.04
CA VAL A 243 10.31 2.06 15.47
C VAL A 243 10.39 3.37 16.23
N LEU A 244 10.61 4.47 15.51
CA LEU A 244 10.65 5.82 16.06
C LEU A 244 9.41 6.62 15.63
N PRO A 245 8.80 7.41 16.53
CA PRO A 245 7.70 8.29 16.17
C PRO A 245 8.19 9.43 15.27
N GLY A 246 7.38 9.76 14.27
CA GLY A 246 7.61 10.84 13.32
C GLY A 246 6.70 12.04 13.60
N ILE A 247 6.11 12.57 12.53
CA ILE A 247 5.25 13.76 12.56
C ILE A 247 3.82 13.36 12.98
N THR A 248 3.20 14.20 13.80
CA THR A 248 1.78 14.10 14.11
C THR A 248 1.01 15.18 13.34
N TYR A 249 0.07 14.75 12.50
CA TYR A 249 -0.87 15.60 11.78
C TYR A 249 -2.15 15.70 12.61
N ALA A 250 -2.18 16.66 13.55
CA ALA A 250 -3.25 16.78 14.54
C ALA A 250 -4.64 17.03 13.92
N SER A 251 -4.72 17.71 12.78
CA SER A 251 -6.00 17.98 12.10
C SER A 251 -6.69 16.73 11.57
N GLU A 252 -5.97 15.63 11.39
CA GLU A 252 -6.48 14.39 10.79
C GLU A 252 -6.39 13.18 11.74
N ASP A 253 -5.94 13.39 12.98
CA ASP A 253 -5.60 12.34 13.96
C ASP A 253 -4.64 11.27 13.41
N ILE A 254 -3.65 11.71 12.60
CA ILE A 254 -2.66 10.83 11.98
C ILE A 254 -1.29 11.00 12.66
N ARG A 255 -0.65 9.88 12.99
CA ARG A 255 0.74 9.82 13.46
C ARG A 255 1.58 8.98 12.51
N THR A 256 2.76 9.46 12.14
CA THR A 256 3.71 8.68 11.36
C THR A 256 4.75 8.01 12.25
N TYR A 257 5.25 6.86 11.83
CA TYR A 257 6.32 6.13 12.51
C TYR A 257 7.31 5.56 11.50
N HIS A 258 8.59 5.52 11.86
CA HIS A 258 9.67 5.07 11.02
C HIS A 258 10.31 3.83 11.64
N GLY A 259 10.19 2.68 10.97
CA GLY A 259 10.84 1.43 11.37
C GLY A 259 12.22 1.29 10.74
N TYR A 260 13.21 0.95 11.56
CA TYR A 260 14.60 0.77 11.13
C TYR A 260 15.00 -0.70 11.20
N CYS A 261 15.98 -1.11 10.39
CA CYS A 261 16.52 -2.46 10.45
C CYS A 261 17.16 -2.71 11.81
N MET A 262 16.64 -3.69 12.54
CA MET A 262 17.15 -4.12 13.83
C MET A 262 17.85 -5.45 13.67
N GLN A 263 18.94 -5.66 14.40
CA GLN A 263 19.57 -6.97 14.47
C GLN A 263 18.58 -7.97 15.06
N GLU A 264 18.36 -9.10 14.39
CA GLU A 264 17.55 -10.16 15.00
C GLU A 264 18.27 -10.60 16.29
N PRO A 265 17.56 -10.74 17.42
CA PRO A 265 18.18 -11.32 18.60
C PRO A 265 18.74 -12.68 18.19
N PRO A 266 19.97 -13.03 18.62
CA PRO A 266 20.52 -14.35 18.35
C PRO A 266 19.49 -15.39 18.82
N PRO A 267 19.39 -16.55 18.12
CA PRO A 267 18.57 -17.64 18.57
C PRO A 267 19.20 -18.24 19.84
N ASP A 268 19.10 -17.54 20.96
CA ASP A 268 19.56 -18.04 22.25
C ASP A 268 18.57 -19.12 22.68
N THR A 269 19.05 -20.36 22.58
CA THR A 269 18.95 -21.37 23.63
C THR A 269 17.85 -21.08 24.64
N PHE A 270 16.68 -21.65 24.41
CA PHE A 270 15.77 -22.04 25.49
C PHE A 270 16.53 -23.04 26.39
N ARG A 271 17.46 -22.55 27.20
CA ARG A 271 17.86 -23.25 28.42
C ARG A 271 16.64 -23.12 29.33
N PHE A 272 15.80 -24.14 29.29
CA PHE A 272 14.98 -24.50 30.42
C PHE A 272 15.93 -24.58 31.62
N VAL A 273 15.94 -23.53 32.44
CA VAL A 273 16.35 -23.67 33.82
C VAL A 273 15.23 -24.48 34.43
N GLY A 274 15.41 -25.81 34.42
CA GLY A 274 14.54 -26.69 35.17
C GLY A 274 14.59 -26.24 36.62
N ASP A 275 13.41 -25.99 37.18
CA ASP A 275 13.24 -25.91 38.62
C ASP A 275 13.88 -27.15 39.24
N LYS A 276 14.93 -26.90 40.01
CA LYS A 276 15.41 -27.80 41.03
C LYS A 276 15.10 -27.05 42.33
N ASP A 277 13.98 -27.40 42.94
CA ASP A 277 13.89 -28.01 44.27
C ASP A 277 12.43 -28.17 44.70
#